data_AF-A0AAE7LLR8-F1
#
_entry.id   AF-A0AAE7LLR8-F1
#
_cell.length_a   1.000
_cell.length_b   1.000
_cell.length_c   1.000
_cell.angle_alpha   90.00
_cell.angle_beta   90.00
_cell.angle_gamma   90.00
#
_symmetry.space_group_name_H-M   'P 1'
#
loop_
_entity.id
_entity.type
_entity.pdbx_description
1 polymer ?
#
loop_
_entity_poly.entity_id
_entity_poly.type
_entity_poly.pdbx_seq_one_letter_code
_entity_poly.pdbx_strand_id
1 'polypeptide(L)'
;MKMTALTLSQQLRDGNLFAEQCPSREVLKHVTSRWGVLILVALRDGTHRFSDLRRKMGGVSEKMLAQSLQALEQDGFINRVSYPVVPPHVEYSLTPLGEQVSEKVAALADWIEVNLPQVLANHTVKNEDVPAST
;
A
#
# COMPACT_ATOMS: atom_id res chain seq x y z
N MET A 1 -33.82 -3.27 9.46
CA MET A 1 -32.42 -3.61 9.79
C MET A 1 -32.30 -5.13 9.81
N LYS A 2 -31.94 -5.76 8.68
CA LYS A 2 -31.80 -7.24 8.61
C LYS A 2 -30.36 -7.58 8.99
N MET A 3 -30.15 -8.09 10.20
CA MET A 3 -28.94 -8.85 10.51
C MET A 3 -29.14 -10.26 9.98
N THR A 4 -28.78 -10.48 8.72
CA THR A 4 -28.74 -11.84 8.17
C THR A 4 -27.50 -12.50 8.77
N ALA A 5 -27.67 -13.55 9.58
CA ALA A 5 -26.56 -14.35 10.06
C ALA A 5 -25.82 -14.95 8.85
N LEU A 6 -24.54 -14.60 8.69
CA LEU A 6 -23.69 -15.13 7.63
C LEU A 6 -23.57 -16.64 7.80
N THR A 7 -23.53 -17.38 6.69
CA THR A 7 -23.35 -18.84 6.74
C THR A 7 -21.91 -19.17 7.12
N LEU A 8 -21.68 -20.34 7.73
CA LEU A 8 -20.32 -20.82 8.07
C LEU A 8 -19.40 -20.86 6.83
N SER A 9 -19.96 -21.17 5.65
CA SER A 9 -19.25 -21.16 4.38
C SER A 9 -18.91 -19.75 3.86
N GLN A 10 -19.63 -18.71 4.29
CA GLN A 10 -19.27 -17.31 4.03
C GLN A 10 -18.17 -16.86 5.00
N GLN A 11 -18.31 -17.18 6.29
CA GLN A 11 -17.31 -16.87 7.31
C GLN A 11 -15.95 -17.55 7.06
N LEU A 12 -15.93 -18.75 6.48
CA LEU A 12 -14.70 -19.44 6.07
C LEU A 12 -14.08 -18.87 4.78
N ARG A 13 -14.83 -18.07 4.01
CA ARG A 13 -14.35 -17.40 2.79
C ARG A 13 -13.83 -15.98 3.06
N ASP A 14 -14.27 -15.34 4.15
CA ASP A 14 -13.86 -14.01 4.52
C ASP A 14 -12.51 -14.01 5.25
N GLY A 15 -11.66 -13.02 4.97
CA GLY A 15 -10.39 -12.85 5.66
C GLY A 15 -10.57 -12.44 7.12
N ASN A 16 -9.78 -13.02 8.02
CA ASN A 16 -9.73 -12.62 9.43
C ASN A 16 -8.34 -12.10 9.81
N LEU A 17 -8.18 -10.78 9.82
CA LEU A 17 -6.91 -10.12 10.18
C LEU A 17 -6.45 -10.42 11.62
N PHE A 18 -7.36 -10.78 12.53
CA PHE A 18 -7.02 -11.09 13.91
C PHE A 18 -6.56 -12.54 14.10
N ALA A 19 -6.81 -13.43 13.14
CA ALA A 19 -6.29 -14.79 13.17
C ALA A 19 -4.80 -14.81 12.73
N GLU A 20 -3.97 -15.51 13.50
CA GLU A 20 -2.50 -15.46 13.37
C GLU A 20 -1.99 -15.85 11.98
N GLN A 21 -2.54 -16.92 11.42
CA GLN A 21 -2.08 -17.54 10.18
C GLN A 21 -2.99 -17.19 8.99
N CYS A 22 -3.83 -16.15 9.10
CA CYS A 22 -4.71 -15.77 8.00
C CYS A 22 -3.92 -15.07 6.88
N PRO A 23 -4.02 -15.53 5.61
CA PRO A 23 -3.33 -14.92 4.48
C PRO A 23 -3.65 -13.42 4.27
N SER A 24 -4.80 -12.96 4.76
CA SER A 24 -5.17 -11.53 4.72
C SER A 24 -4.13 -10.60 5.37
N ARG A 25 -3.32 -11.09 6.32
CA ARG A 25 -2.23 -10.33 6.93
C ARG A 25 -1.08 -10.04 5.97
N GLU A 26 -0.73 -10.99 5.11
CA GLU A 26 0.32 -10.76 4.11
C GLU A 26 -0.16 -9.78 3.03
N VAL A 27 -1.42 -9.90 2.57
CA VAL A 27 -2.03 -8.92 1.66
C VAL A 27 -2.04 -7.53 2.29
N LEU A 28 -2.47 -7.41 3.56
CA LEU A 28 -2.43 -6.15 4.31
C LEU A 28 -1.01 -5.57 4.33
N LYS A 29 -0.01 -6.38 4.69
CA LYS A 29 1.40 -5.99 4.73
C LYS A 29 1.90 -5.50 3.37
N HIS A 30 1.51 -6.12 2.26
CA HIS A 30 1.91 -5.67 0.93
C HIS A 30 1.35 -4.27 0.64
N VAL A 31 0.04 -4.08 0.82
CA VAL A 31 -0.65 -2.83 0.45
C VAL A 31 -0.40 -1.67 1.41
N THR A 32 0.00 -1.94 2.67
CA THR A 32 0.36 -0.92 3.66
C THR A 32 1.86 -0.78 3.90
N SER A 33 2.71 -1.51 3.17
CA SER A 33 4.15 -1.26 3.20
C SER A 33 4.47 0.13 2.67
N ARG A 34 5.57 0.75 3.13
CA ARG A 34 6.00 2.08 2.66
C ARG A 34 5.98 2.20 1.14
N TRP A 35 6.53 1.20 0.44
CA TRP A 35 6.60 1.22 -1.02
C TRP A 35 5.28 0.79 -1.67
N GLY A 36 4.55 -0.16 -1.09
CA GLY A 36 3.25 -0.59 -1.60
C GLY A 36 2.25 0.55 -1.65
N VAL A 37 2.18 1.36 -0.57
CA VAL A 37 1.34 2.57 -0.52
C VAL A 37 1.72 3.54 -1.65
N LEU A 38 3.01 3.87 -1.79
CA LEU A 38 3.46 4.82 -2.79
C LEU A 38 3.25 4.31 -4.23
N ILE A 39 3.41 3.01 -4.48
CA ILE A 39 3.13 2.39 -5.78
C ILE A 39 1.64 2.50 -6.10
N LEU A 40 0.77 2.06 -5.19
CA LEU A 40 -0.67 2.05 -5.41
C LEU A 40 -1.22 3.45 -5.64
N VAL A 41 -0.74 4.45 -4.87
CA VAL A 41 -1.10 5.86 -5.06
C VAL A 41 -0.59 6.39 -6.38
N ALA A 42 0.68 6.15 -6.73
CA ALA A 42 1.26 6.65 -7.97
C ALA A 42 0.58 6.09 -9.23
N LEU A 43 0.16 4.82 -9.22
CA LEU A 43 -0.50 4.18 -10.35
C LEU A 43 -1.95 4.64 -10.55
N ARG A 44 -2.53 5.44 -9.64
CA ARG A 44 -3.83 6.10 -9.86
C ARG A 44 -3.75 7.16 -10.97
N ASP A 45 -2.57 7.74 -11.19
CA ASP A 45 -2.33 8.70 -12.28
C ASP A 45 -2.27 8.02 -13.66
N GLY A 46 -2.29 6.68 -13.69
CA GLY A 46 -2.23 5.87 -14.90
C GLY A 46 -0.96 5.01 -14.98
N THR A 47 -0.66 4.58 -16.20
CA THR A 47 0.44 3.65 -16.48
C THR A 47 1.80 4.30 -16.27
N HIS A 48 2.69 3.60 -15.56
CA HIS A 48 4.06 4.07 -15.28
C HIS A 48 5.12 3.03 -15.65
N ARG A 49 6.28 3.49 -16.11
CA ARG A 49 7.46 2.63 -16.25
C ARG A 49 8.13 2.41 -14.90
N PHE A 50 8.94 1.35 -14.80
CA PHE A 50 9.76 1.10 -13.60
C PHE A 50 10.60 2.34 -13.20
N SER A 51 11.22 2.99 -14.18
CA SER A 51 12.03 4.20 -13.97
C SER A 51 11.23 5.38 -13.42
N ASP A 52 9.98 5.52 -13.84
CA ASP A 52 9.11 6.61 -13.39
C ASP A 52 8.73 6.42 -11.93
N LEU A 53 8.32 5.20 -11.56
CA LEU A 53 8.01 4.83 -10.18
C LEU A 53 9.23 5.02 -9.28
N ARG A 54 10.40 4.54 -9.70
CA ARG A 54 11.65 4.71 -8.93
C ARG A 54 12.00 6.18 -8.70
N ARG A 55 11.81 7.04 -9.71
CA ARG A 55 12.08 8.48 -9.60
C ARG A 55 11.06 9.17 -8.68
N LYS A 56 9.77 8.81 -8.76
CA LYS A 56 8.73 9.32 -7.85
C LYS A 56 9.02 8.92 -6.39
N MET A 57 9.52 7.71 -6.16
CA MET A 57 9.74 7.12 -4.84
C MET A 57 11.17 7.34 -4.34
N GLY A 58 11.59 8.60 -4.21
CA GLY A 58 12.93 8.96 -3.73
C GLY A 58 13.36 8.12 -2.51
N GLY A 59 14.54 7.47 -2.61
CA GLY A 59 15.10 6.61 -1.57
C GLY A 59 14.75 5.12 -1.66
N VAL A 60 13.95 4.68 -2.64
CA VAL A 60 13.74 3.24 -2.90
C VAL A 60 14.93 2.63 -3.64
N SER A 61 15.40 1.46 -3.20
CA SER A 61 16.34 0.66 -3.98
C SER A 61 15.61 -0.10 -5.09
N GLU A 62 16.29 -0.38 -6.21
CA GLU A 62 15.69 -1.17 -7.31
C GLU A 62 15.16 -2.52 -6.83
N LYS A 63 15.92 -3.19 -5.95
CA LYS A 63 15.52 -4.47 -5.35
C LYS A 63 14.20 -4.34 -4.59
N MET A 64 14.07 -3.34 -3.72
CA MET A 64 12.85 -3.16 -2.93
C MET A 64 11.65 -2.78 -3.81
N LEU A 65 11.85 -1.94 -4.81
CA LEU A 65 10.80 -1.58 -5.75
C LEU A 65 10.34 -2.80 -6.55
N ALA A 66 11.27 -3.60 -7.09
CA ALA A 66 10.97 -4.81 -7.82
C ALA A 66 10.23 -5.84 -6.95
N GLN A 67 10.66 -6.04 -5.70
CA GLN A 67 9.99 -6.94 -4.75
C GLN A 67 8.56 -6.48 -4.43
N SER A 68 8.35 -5.17 -4.24
CA SER A 68 7.02 -4.63 -3.93
C SER A 68 6.08 -4.74 -5.13
N LEU A 69 6.56 -4.43 -6.34
CA LEU A 69 5.81 -4.60 -7.57
C LEU A 69 5.44 -6.06 -7.82
N GLN A 70 6.38 -6.99 -7.58
CA GLN A 70 6.13 -8.42 -7.73
C GLN A 70 5.06 -8.93 -6.75
N ALA A 71 5.10 -8.49 -5.49
CA ALA A 71 4.08 -8.86 -4.51
C ALA A 71 2.69 -8.35 -4.91
N LEU A 72 2.58 -7.08 -5.30
CA LEU A 72 1.32 -6.47 -5.74
C LEU A 72 0.79 -7.05 -7.06
N GLU A 73 1.69 -7.47 -7.96
CA GLU A 73 1.34 -8.21 -9.18
C GLU A 73 0.79 -9.62 -8.84
N GLN A 74 1.46 -10.34 -7.93
CA GLN A 74 1.03 -11.67 -7.48
C GLN A 74 -0.32 -11.64 -6.74
N ASP A 75 -0.58 -10.59 -5.96
CA ASP A 75 -1.87 -10.36 -5.31
C ASP A 75 -2.98 -9.96 -6.32
N GLY A 76 -2.62 -9.67 -7.57
CA GLY A 76 -3.55 -9.29 -8.63
C GLY A 76 -3.97 -7.82 -8.63
N PHE A 77 -3.22 -6.94 -7.96
CA PHE A 77 -3.49 -5.50 -7.92
C PHE A 77 -2.86 -4.74 -9.10
N ILE A 78 -1.79 -5.27 -9.70
CA ILE A 78 -1.04 -4.59 -10.75
C ILE A 78 -0.93 -5.47 -11.99
N ASN A 79 -1.18 -4.87 -13.15
CA ASN A 79 -0.81 -5.41 -14.46
C ASN A 79 0.63 -5.01 -14.79
N ARG A 80 1.45 -5.98 -15.20
CA ARG A 80 2.82 -5.77 -15.68
C ARG A 80 2.93 -6.15 -17.16
N VAL A 81 3.36 -5.22 -18.00
CA VAL A 81 3.54 -5.45 -19.44
C VAL A 81 4.99 -5.20 -19.83
N SER A 82 5.66 -6.21 -20.37
CA SER A 82 7.00 -6.10 -20.94
C SER A 82 6.91 -5.71 -22.41
N TYR A 83 7.61 -4.65 -22.82
CA TYR A 83 7.68 -4.21 -24.22
C TYR A 83 9.07 -4.52 -24.79
N PRO A 84 9.20 -5.49 -25.71
CA PRO A 84 10.45 -5.85 -26.36
C PRO A 84 10.75 -4.90 -27.54
N VAL A 85 10.65 -3.59 -27.31
CA VAL A 85 10.98 -2.54 -28.27
C VAL A 85 12.38 -1.98 -27.98
N VAL A 86 12.88 -1.05 -28.79
CA VAL A 86 14.16 -0.37 -28.55
C VAL A 86 13.89 1.09 -28.15
N PRO A 87 14.29 1.54 -26.93
CA PRO A 87 14.83 0.75 -25.83
C PRO A 87 13.75 -0.09 -25.11
N PRO A 88 14.08 -1.29 -24.59
CA PRO A 88 13.09 -2.15 -23.94
C PRO A 88 12.66 -1.56 -22.60
N HIS A 89 11.37 -1.70 -22.27
CA HIS A 89 10.83 -1.20 -21.02
C HIS A 89 9.69 -2.06 -20.48
N VAL A 90 9.35 -1.83 -19.21
CA VAL A 90 8.23 -2.49 -18.53
C VAL A 90 7.31 -1.43 -18.00
N GLU A 91 6.01 -1.63 -18.20
CA GLU A 91 4.95 -0.75 -17.71
C GLU A 91 4.10 -1.46 -16.66
N TYR A 92 3.60 -0.65 -15.73
CA TYR A 92 2.75 -1.06 -14.63
C TYR A 92 1.49 -0.21 -14.61
N SER A 93 0.35 -0.84 -14.38
CA SER A 93 -0.96 -0.18 -14.22
C SER A 93 -1.80 -0.93 -13.20
N LEU A 94 -2.81 -0.28 -12.61
CA LEU A 94 -3.73 -0.96 -11.71
C LEU A 94 -4.63 -1.94 -12.49
N THR A 95 -4.97 -3.06 -11.87
CA THR A 95 -6.12 -3.89 -12.28
C THR A 95 -7.41 -3.29 -11.73
N PRO A 96 -8.60 -3.77 -12.14
CA PRO A 96 -9.86 -3.38 -11.49
C PRO A 96 -9.91 -3.70 -9.98
N LEU A 97 -9.18 -4.72 -9.52
CA LEU A 97 -9.03 -5.01 -8.09
C LEU A 97 -8.01 -4.04 -7.44
N GLY A 98 -6.95 -3.71 -8.16
CA GLY A 98 -5.95 -2.71 -7.78
C GLY A 98 -6.55 -1.33 -7.56
N GLU A 99 -7.47 -0.90 -8.41
CA GLU A 99 -8.20 0.37 -8.27
C GLU A 99 -8.99 0.42 -6.95
N GLN A 100 -9.69 -0.67 -6.61
CA GLN A 100 -10.47 -0.75 -5.36
C GLN A 100 -9.59 -0.64 -4.11
N VAL A 101 -8.46 -1.36 -4.06
CA VAL A 101 -7.57 -1.29 -2.89
C VAL A 101 -6.80 0.02 -2.85
N SER A 102 -6.39 0.55 -4.01
CA SER A 102 -5.70 1.83 -4.13
C SER A 102 -6.56 2.99 -3.62
N GLU A 103 -7.87 2.96 -3.87
CA GLU A 103 -8.79 3.97 -3.30
C GLU A 103 -8.75 3.97 -1.75
N LYS A 104 -8.75 2.79 -1.12
CA LYS A 104 -8.72 2.70 0.36
C LYS A 104 -7.38 3.14 0.93
N VAL A 105 -6.29 2.74 0.29
CA VAL A 105 -4.92 3.11 0.67
C VAL A 105 -4.71 4.61 0.50
N ALA A 106 -5.16 5.19 -0.61
CA ALA A 106 -5.06 6.62 -0.86
C ALA A 106 -5.88 7.43 0.16
N ALA A 107 -7.10 7.01 0.49
CA ALA A 107 -7.89 7.69 1.51
C ALA A 107 -7.17 7.75 2.88
N LEU A 108 -6.46 6.68 3.26
CA LEU A 108 -5.63 6.68 4.46
C LEU A 108 -4.42 7.61 4.31
N ALA A 109 -3.72 7.57 3.17
CA ALA A 109 -2.59 8.44 2.90
C ALA A 109 -3.00 9.93 2.95
N ASP A 110 -4.08 10.30 2.28
CA ASP A 110 -4.65 11.64 2.26
C ASP A 110 -4.99 12.10 3.68
N TRP A 111 -5.63 11.24 4.48
CA TRP A 111 -5.94 11.56 5.88
C TRP A 111 -4.67 11.82 6.70
N ILE A 112 -3.62 11.02 6.51
CA ILE A 112 -2.33 11.22 7.19
C ILE A 112 -1.72 12.56 6.78
N GLU A 113 -1.67 12.87 5.49
CA GLU A 113 -1.11 14.12 4.98
C GLU A 113 -1.83 15.35 5.54
N VAL A 114 -3.17 15.32 5.57
CA VAL A 114 -4.01 16.40 6.12
C VAL A 114 -3.79 16.58 7.62
N ASN A 115 -3.68 15.49 8.38
CA ASN A 115 -3.61 15.53 9.85
C ASN A 115 -2.17 15.49 10.40
N LEU A 116 -1.15 15.43 9.53
CA LEU A 116 0.25 15.36 9.91
C LEU A 116 0.66 16.46 10.92
N PRO A 117 0.26 17.75 10.76
CA PRO A 117 0.61 18.78 11.73
C PRO A 117 0.11 18.47 13.15
N GLN A 118 -1.11 17.95 13.28
CA GLN A 118 -1.69 17.57 14.57
C GLN A 118 -0.98 16.36 15.18
N VAL A 119 -0.63 15.36 14.35
CA VAL A 119 0.13 14.19 14.81
C VAL A 119 1.51 14.61 15.32
N LEU A 120 2.21 15.49 14.59
CA LEU A 120 3.54 15.97 14.98
C LEU A 120 3.49 16.86 16.24
N ALA A 121 2.45 17.67 16.43
CA ALA A 121 2.27 18.45 17.65
C ALA A 121 2.16 17.56 18.91
N ASN A 122 1.59 16.36 18.80
CA ASN A 122 1.56 15.41 19.92
C ASN A 122 2.93 14.80 20.24
N HIS A 123 3.87 14.79 19.29
CA HIS A 123 5.23 14.31 19.52
C HIS A 123 6.09 15.33 20.28
N THR A 124 5.86 16.62 20.08
CA THR A 124 6.62 17.67 20.77
C THR A 124 6.21 17.81 22.23
N VAL A 125 4.92 17.65 22.56
CA VAL A 125 4.41 17.76 23.94
C VAL A 125 4.97 16.67 24.86
N LYS A 126 5.29 15.47 24.34
CA LYS A 126 5.86 14.38 25.15
C LYS A 126 7.34 14.54 25.48
N ASN A 127 8.08 15.39 24.79
CA ASN A 127 9.53 15.52 24.97
C ASN A 127 9.94 16.62 25.96
N GLU A 128 9.00 17.43 26.46
CA GLU A 128 9.26 18.49 27.46
C GLU A 128 9.05 18.04 28.92
N ASP A 129 8.56 16.83 29.17
CA ASP A 129 8.25 16.32 30.53
C ASP A 129 9.39 15.51 31.21
N VAL A 130 10.64 15.62 30.74
CA VAL A 130 11.79 15.05 31.46
C VAL A 130 12.52 16.18 32.21
N PRO A 131 12.30 16.38 33.53
CA PRO A 131 13.15 17.28 34.28
C PRO A 131 14.58 16.72 34.27
N ALA A 132 15.53 17.57 33.92
CA ALA A 132 16.95 17.26 34.06
C ALA A 132 17.24 16.97 35.54
N SER A 133 17.34 15.69 35.89
CA SER A 133 17.75 15.26 37.22
C SER A 133 19.19 15.72 37.46
N THR A 134 19.35 16.46 38.55
CA THR A 134 20.61 16.91 39.14
C THR A 134 21.41 15.73 39.68
#